data_AF-A0A4R4ZJM7-F1
#
_entry.id   AF-A0A4R4ZJM7-F1
#
_cell.length_a   1.000
_cell.length_b   1.000
_cell.length_c   1.000
_cell.angle_alpha   90.00
_cell.angle_beta   90.00
_cell.angle_gamma   90.00
#
_symmetry.space_group_name_H-M   'P 1'
#
loop_
_entity.id
_entity.type
_entity.pdbx_description
1 polymer ?
#
loop_
_entity_poly.entity_id
_entity_poly.type
_entity_poly.pdbx_seq_one_letter_code
_entity_poly.pdbx_strand_id
1 'polypeptide(L)'
;MPTYSDDGQWWWDGRSWQPVTQQPPQQQYAAAPQPQQQYPYPQQQGPGQAPYQPQGFYQPPKKSRGPLIVAGAVALVLVIAVGGVVVWKNTGSDDSSGGGTTAGAPPKDAKVIEPGQPVTEQALSEVNAQAFHESVMKRQMTTPIGRLKTAVFENAQEFTGRSSFYVITDMAVDRKSGAYYYAKSALDGPNDDDPGNNLCMGAEEWRWSSFSKAWGPTRSAGMDCKRIPFQGGSDAIVSTGLNAEQADKVVAYFRSNKGFVNAAQPTLLTAGGKTYVRQVVDFKPMVLSDDNYWGSALLMWGLREVGINPADWRWSNPFNLSEGIHMVYYLDTASLLPVGAFQSGIDTPAQHGEPATKRETVQVVNYSYPAALPKPTVPKGPGTLTISLPEGWKVP
;
A
#
# COMPACT_ATOMS: atom_id res chain seq x y z
N MET A 1 -5.54 12.38 -22.19
CA MET A 1 -4.78 11.76 -23.30
C MET A 1 -4.09 10.53 -22.74
N PRO A 2 -4.08 9.38 -23.44
CA PRO A 2 -3.40 8.18 -22.96
C PRO A 2 -1.91 8.45 -22.73
N THR A 3 -1.37 7.98 -21.61
CA THR A 3 0.07 8.05 -21.31
C THR A 3 0.74 6.84 -21.96
N TYR A 4 1.72 7.07 -22.82
CA TYR A 4 2.49 6.01 -23.47
C TYR A 4 3.81 5.79 -22.74
N SER A 5 4.37 4.58 -22.82
CA SER A 5 5.75 4.30 -22.42
C SER A 5 6.72 5.05 -23.36
N ASP A 6 7.96 5.25 -22.91
CA ASP A 6 8.98 5.99 -23.67
C ASP A 6 9.32 5.34 -25.02
N ASP A 7 9.16 4.01 -25.13
CA ASP A 7 9.34 3.24 -26.36
C ASP A 7 8.06 3.16 -27.23
N GLY A 8 6.94 3.72 -26.77
CA GLY A 8 5.66 3.73 -27.46
C GLY A 8 4.98 2.35 -27.59
N GLN A 9 5.49 1.30 -26.96
CA GLN A 9 4.93 -0.06 -27.08
C GLN A 9 3.80 -0.34 -26.09
N TRP A 10 3.65 0.50 -25.07
CA TRP A 10 2.64 0.36 -24.02
C TRP A 10 1.88 1.66 -23.82
N TRP A 11 0.62 1.54 -23.44
CA TRP A 11 -0.19 2.67 -23.01
C TRP A 11 -0.86 2.37 -21.67
N TRP A 12 -0.93 3.39 -20.81
CA TRP A 12 -1.56 3.31 -19.51
C TRP A 12 -3.07 3.52 -19.66
N ASP A 13 -3.86 2.49 -19.37
CA ASP A 13 -5.33 2.54 -19.45
C ASP A 13 -5.99 3.15 -18.20
N GLY A 14 -5.20 3.54 -17.20
CA GLY A 14 -5.66 4.01 -15.90
C GLY A 14 -5.68 2.96 -14.80
N ARG A 15 -5.33 1.69 -15.11
CA ARG A 15 -5.22 0.59 -14.14
C ARG A 15 -3.96 -0.25 -14.36
N SER A 16 -3.57 -0.48 -15.60
CA SER A 16 -2.41 -1.30 -15.97
C SER A 16 -1.82 -0.87 -17.30
N TRP A 17 -0.56 -1.24 -17.53
CA TRP A 17 0.08 -1.06 -18.84
C TRP A 17 -0.48 -2.08 -19.84
N GLN A 18 -1.06 -1.58 -20.92
CA GLN A 18 -1.58 -2.38 -22.02
C GLN A 18 -0.65 -2.30 -23.22
N PRO A 19 -0.41 -3.42 -23.94
CA PRO A 19 0.39 -3.37 -25.15
C PRO A 19 -0.38 -2.58 -26.23
N VAL A 20 0.34 -1.76 -27.01
CA VAL A 20 -0.22 -0.93 -28.10
C VAL A 20 -0.63 -1.78 -29.32
N THR A 21 -0.52 -3.11 -29.24
CA THR A 21 -0.88 -4.07 -30.31
C THR A 21 -2.38 -4.19 -30.59
N GLN A 22 -3.25 -3.55 -29.80
CA GLN A 22 -4.66 -3.39 -30.12
C GLN A 22 -4.99 -1.90 -30.26
N GLN A 23 -4.94 -1.43 -31.52
CA GLN A 23 -5.61 -0.21 -31.93
C GLN A 23 -7.06 -0.27 -31.38
N PRO A 24 -7.56 0.74 -30.64
CA PRO A 24 -8.94 0.71 -30.15
C PRO A 24 -9.85 0.45 -31.34
N PRO A 25 -10.82 -0.48 -31.27
CA PRO A 25 -11.67 -0.78 -32.39
C PRO A 25 -12.32 0.52 -32.85
N GLN A 26 -11.91 1.01 -34.01
CA GLN A 26 -12.67 2.03 -34.71
C GLN A 26 -14.05 1.42 -34.90
N GLN A 27 -15.10 2.16 -34.48
CA GLN A 27 -16.49 1.77 -34.67
C GLN A 27 -16.75 1.54 -36.17
N GLN A 28 -16.54 0.31 -36.63
CA GLN A 28 -16.91 -0.12 -37.96
C GLN A 28 -18.35 -0.57 -37.92
N TYR A 29 -19.17 0.15 -38.68
CA TYR A 29 -20.58 -0.13 -38.93
C TYR A 29 -20.79 -1.58 -39.37
N ALA A 30 -21.92 -2.13 -38.91
CA ALA A 30 -22.35 -3.50 -39.06
C ALA A 30 -22.17 -4.10 -40.46
N ALA A 31 -21.56 -5.28 -40.51
CA ALA A 31 -21.64 -6.21 -41.63
C ALA A 31 -21.84 -7.66 -41.13
N ALA A 32 -22.52 -8.43 -41.96
CA ALA A 32 -23.23 -9.69 -41.75
C ALA A 32 -22.39 -10.90 -41.22
N PRO A 33 -23.05 -11.93 -40.64
CA PRO A 33 -22.37 -13.04 -39.97
C PRO A 33 -21.72 -14.02 -40.96
N GLN A 34 -20.49 -14.46 -40.66
CA GLN A 34 -19.82 -15.56 -41.34
C GLN A 34 -19.74 -16.81 -40.46
N PRO A 35 -19.68 -18.02 -41.05
CA PRO A 35 -19.88 -19.29 -40.34
C PRO A 35 -18.65 -19.75 -39.55
N GLN A 36 -18.92 -20.45 -38.45
CA GLN A 36 -17.95 -21.10 -37.57
C GLN A 36 -17.13 -22.17 -38.31
N GLN A 37 -15.80 -22.10 -38.20
CA GLN A 37 -14.92 -23.24 -38.46
C GLN A 37 -14.37 -23.78 -37.14
N GLN A 38 -14.68 -25.05 -36.86
CA GLN A 38 -14.05 -25.86 -35.81
C GLN A 38 -12.67 -26.33 -36.29
N TYR A 39 -11.65 -26.08 -35.49
CA TYR A 39 -10.35 -26.74 -35.61
C TYR A 39 -10.14 -27.70 -34.42
N PRO A 40 -9.69 -28.94 -34.65
CA PRO A 40 -9.33 -29.86 -33.58
C PRO A 40 -7.91 -29.58 -33.05
N TYR A 41 -7.77 -29.57 -31.71
CA TYR A 41 -6.49 -29.51 -31.02
C TYR A 41 -5.77 -30.87 -31.02
N PRO A 42 -4.47 -30.96 -31.33
CA PRO A 42 -3.68 -32.15 -31.07
C PRO A 42 -3.23 -32.23 -29.60
N GLN A 43 -3.33 -33.43 -29.02
CA GLN A 43 -2.76 -33.78 -27.72
C GLN A 43 -1.23 -33.80 -27.78
N GLN A 44 -0.57 -33.04 -26.90
CA GLN A 44 0.87 -33.19 -26.62
C GLN A 44 1.08 -34.00 -25.35
N GLN A 45 1.74 -35.15 -25.50
CA GLN A 45 2.33 -35.96 -24.44
C GLN A 45 3.56 -35.24 -23.86
N GLY A 46 3.60 -35.02 -22.55
CA GLY A 46 4.76 -34.51 -21.83
C GLY A 46 5.74 -35.65 -21.45
N PRO A 47 7.06 -35.48 -21.66
CA PRO A 47 8.08 -36.40 -21.15
C PRO A 47 8.43 -36.12 -19.69
N GLY A 48 9.04 -37.13 -19.05
CA GLY A 48 9.11 -37.31 -17.61
C GLY A 48 10.02 -36.37 -16.81
N GLN A 49 9.73 -36.31 -15.51
CA GLN A 49 10.49 -35.59 -14.49
C GLN A 49 11.77 -36.35 -14.14
N ALA A 50 12.88 -35.62 -14.04
CA ALA A 50 14.13 -36.08 -13.44
C ALA A 50 14.22 -35.62 -11.96
N PRO A 51 14.85 -36.41 -11.07
CA PRO A 51 14.90 -36.12 -9.64
C PRO A 51 15.87 -34.98 -9.27
N TYR A 52 15.40 -34.07 -8.42
CA TYR A 52 16.18 -32.99 -7.81
C TYR A 52 17.19 -33.56 -6.80
N GLN A 53 18.46 -33.13 -6.92
CA GLN A 53 19.51 -33.34 -5.91
C GLN A 53 19.61 -32.09 -5.02
N PRO A 54 19.71 -32.21 -3.68
CA PRO A 54 19.86 -31.07 -2.79
C PRO A 54 21.29 -30.51 -2.82
N GLN A 55 21.41 -29.22 -3.14
CA GLN A 55 22.67 -28.48 -3.22
C GLN A 55 23.08 -27.98 -1.82
N GLY A 56 24.26 -28.40 -1.36
CA GLY A 56 24.78 -28.12 -0.03
C GLY A 56 25.21 -26.67 0.21
N PHE A 57 25.07 -26.24 1.46
CA PHE A 57 25.48 -24.94 1.97
C PHE A 57 27.00 -24.78 1.97
N TYR A 58 27.49 -23.74 1.30
CA TYR A 58 28.87 -23.26 1.42
C TYR A 58 29.06 -22.57 2.78
N GLN A 59 29.94 -23.11 3.64
CA GLN A 59 30.50 -22.39 4.79
C GLN A 59 31.76 -21.62 4.37
N PRO A 60 31.89 -20.32 4.67
CA PRO A 60 33.14 -19.61 4.48
C PRO A 60 34.15 -19.94 5.60
N PRO A 61 35.46 -20.08 5.29
CA PRO A 61 36.48 -20.41 6.28
C PRO A 61 36.79 -19.20 7.18
N LYS A 62 36.78 -19.44 8.49
CA LYS A 62 37.31 -18.51 9.50
C LYS A 62 38.83 -18.40 9.36
N LYS A 63 39.34 -17.17 9.16
CA LYS A 63 40.73 -16.82 9.48
C LYS A 63 40.77 -15.55 10.32
N SER A 64 41.24 -15.72 11.55
CA SER A 64 41.61 -14.64 12.48
C SER A 64 42.96 -14.05 12.11
N ARG A 65 43.07 -12.72 11.97
CA ARG A 65 44.32 -11.98 12.20
C ARG A 65 44.02 -10.61 12.83
N GLY A 66 44.89 -10.25 13.76
CA GLY A 66 44.76 -9.22 14.80
C GLY A 66 44.73 -7.74 14.38
N PRO A 67 44.87 -6.83 15.36
CA PRO A 67 44.32 -5.48 15.33
C PRO A 67 45.36 -4.45 14.88
N LEU A 68 45.18 -3.85 13.70
CA LEU A 68 45.92 -2.65 13.27
C LEU A 68 45.20 -1.81 12.19
N ILE A 69 43.90 -2.06 11.94
CA ILE A 69 43.09 -1.38 10.90
C ILE A 69 42.04 -0.41 11.50
N VAL A 70 41.94 -0.32 12.83
CA VAL A 70 40.85 0.45 13.47
C VAL A 70 41.06 1.98 13.40
N ALA A 71 42.31 2.47 13.34
CA ALA A 71 42.56 3.92 13.29
C ALA A 71 42.31 4.56 11.91
N GLY A 72 42.54 3.82 10.82
CA GLY A 72 42.32 4.32 9.45
C GLY A 72 40.84 4.37 9.05
N ALA A 73 40.04 3.42 9.53
CA ALA A 73 38.61 3.35 9.21
C ALA A 73 37.80 4.47 9.87
N VAL A 74 38.16 4.90 11.09
CA VAL A 74 37.43 5.98 11.79
C VAL A 74 37.64 7.34 11.13
N ALA A 75 38.85 7.61 10.62
CA ALA A 75 39.12 8.85 9.89
C ALA A 75 38.40 8.90 8.54
N LEU A 76 38.34 7.77 7.81
CA LEU A 76 37.62 7.70 6.53
C LEU A 76 36.10 7.85 6.71
N VAL A 77 35.53 7.27 7.77
CA VAL A 77 34.10 7.41 8.09
C VAL A 77 33.76 8.86 8.49
N LEU A 78 34.63 9.57 9.20
CA LEU A 78 34.41 10.98 9.53
C LEU A 78 34.51 11.91 8.31
N VAL A 79 35.42 11.64 7.36
CA VAL A 79 35.51 12.42 6.11
C VAL A 79 34.31 12.17 5.20
N ILE A 80 33.79 10.93 5.13
CA ILE A 80 32.58 10.61 4.36
C ILE A 80 31.33 11.19 5.03
N ALA A 81 31.23 11.17 6.37
CA ALA A 81 30.09 11.71 7.10
C ALA A 81 29.99 13.25 7.00
N VAL A 82 31.12 13.96 6.96
CA VAL A 82 31.11 15.43 6.78
C VAL A 82 31.01 15.82 5.31
N GLY A 83 31.61 15.05 4.38
CA GLY A 83 31.51 15.29 2.94
C GLY A 83 30.12 15.04 2.35
N GLY A 84 29.41 14.03 2.85
CA GLY A 84 28.07 13.66 2.36
C GLY A 84 26.97 14.70 2.64
N VAL A 85 27.13 15.51 3.69
CA VAL A 85 26.13 16.54 4.07
C VAL A 85 26.27 17.82 3.24
N VAL A 86 27.43 18.08 2.62
CA VAL A 86 27.68 19.30 1.84
C VAL A 86 27.29 19.15 0.37
N VAL A 87 27.37 17.95 -0.21
CA VAL A 87 27.04 17.73 -1.63
C VAL A 87 25.54 17.74 -1.91
N TRP A 88 24.69 17.38 -0.93
CA TRP A 88 23.24 17.35 -1.12
C TRP A 88 22.59 18.75 -1.22
N LYS A 89 23.28 19.83 -0.80
CA LYS A 89 22.73 21.20 -0.85
C LYS A 89 22.90 21.93 -2.18
N ASN A 90 23.66 21.40 -3.15
CA ASN A 90 24.04 22.15 -4.36
C ASN A 90 23.66 21.52 -5.72
N THR A 91 22.91 20.41 -5.76
CA THR A 91 22.43 19.82 -7.03
C THR A 91 20.96 20.11 -7.28
N GLY A 92 20.59 21.40 -7.20
CA GLY A 92 19.30 21.90 -7.65
C GLY A 92 19.49 22.72 -8.90
N SER A 93 19.18 22.13 -10.06
CA SER A 93 18.70 22.73 -11.32
C SER A 93 19.25 21.90 -12.48
N ASP A 94 18.44 21.00 -13.03
CA ASP A 94 18.46 20.74 -14.47
C ASP A 94 17.07 20.25 -14.90
N ASP A 95 16.44 21.08 -15.73
CA ASP A 95 15.12 20.89 -16.32
C ASP A 95 15.17 19.77 -17.37
N SER A 96 14.67 18.59 -17.00
CA SER A 96 14.36 17.53 -17.97
C SER A 96 12.89 17.60 -18.36
N SER A 97 12.66 18.15 -19.54
CA SER A 97 11.38 18.31 -20.23
C SER A 97 10.90 16.98 -20.83
N GLY A 98 10.03 16.27 -20.10
CA GLY A 98 9.23 15.15 -20.62
C GLY A 98 7.74 15.46 -20.47
N GLY A 99 7.02 15.53 -21.59
CA GLY A 99 5.62 15.98 -21.73
C GLY A 99 4.56 15.02 -21.18
N GLY A 100 4.64 14.67 -19.89
CA GLY A 100 3.49 14.21 -19.12
C GLY A 100 2.78 15.41 -18.49
N THR A 101 1.46 15.34 -18.31
CA THR A 101 0.73 16.27 -17.43
C THR A 101 1.25 16.11 -16.01
N THR A 102 2.37 16.76 -15.73
CA THR A 102 3.03 16.75 -14.43
C THR A 102 2.07 17.37 -13.44
N ALA A 103 1.69 16.61 -12.41
CA ALA A 103 1.01 17.16 -11.25
C ALA A 103 1.96 18.16 -10.57
N GLY A 104 1.93 19.41 -11.02
CA GLY A 104 2.59 20.51 -10.35
C GLY A 104 1.98 20.74 -8.97
N ALA A 105 2.68 21.50 -8.14
CA ALA A 105 2.13 21.99 -6.88
C ALA A 105 0.73 22.56 -7.11
N PRO A 106 -0.30 22.17 -6.32
CA PRO A 106 -1.61 22.77 -6.47
C PRO A 106 -1.52 24.30 -6.29
N PRO A 107 -2.33 25.08 -7.03
CA PRO A 107 -2.42 26.52 -6.84
C PRO A 107 -2.67 26.88 -5.37
N LYS A 108 -2.12 28.00 -4.89
CA LYS A 108 -2.30 28.43 -3.48
C LYS A 108 -3.77 28.68 -3.12
N ASP A 109 -4.56 29.01 -4.12
CA ASP A 109 -6.00 29.27 -4.09
C ASP A 109 -6.83 28.07 -4.58
N ALA A 110 -6.23 26.89 -4.67
CA ALA A 110 -6.91 25.68 -5.06
C ALA A 110 -8.12 25.41 -4.14
N LYS A 111 -9.30 25.32 -4.75
CA LYS A 111 -10.52 25.01 -4.03
C LYS A 111 -10.46 23.59 -3.46
N VAL A 112 -10.74 23.47 -2.16
CA VAL A 112 -10.90 22.21 -1.42
C VAL A 112 -12.20 22.25 -0.63
N ILE A 113 -12.81 21.09 -0.41
CA ILE A 113 -13.96 20.95 0.50
C ILE A 113 -13.41 20.65 1.89
N GLU A 114 -13.89 21.37 2.89
CA GLU A 114 -13.52 21.19 4.29
C GLU A 114 -14.57 20.36 5.05
N PRO A 115 -14.20 19.71 6.17
CA PRO A 115 -15.14 18.98 7.01
C PRO A 115 -16.35 19.82 7.42
N GLY A 116 -17.55 19.21 7.38
CA GLY A 116 -18.81 19.87 7.68
C GLY A 116 -19.43 20.70 6.54
N GLN A 117 -18.71 20.94 5.44
CA GLN A 117 -19.29 21.55 4.24
C GLN A 117 -20.15 20.54 3.46
N PRO A 118 -21.18 20.99 2.73
CA PRO A 118 -21.95 20.11 1.86
C PRO A 118 -21.08 19.48 0.78
N VAL A 119 -21.09 18.15 0.70
CA VAL A 119 -20.39 17.39 -0.34
C VAL A 119 -21.39 17.04 -1.45
N THR A 120 -21.36 17.80 -2.54
CA THR A 120 -22.18 17.59 -3.74
C THR A 120 -21.33 17.21 -4.95
N GLU A 121 -21.94 16.64 -5.99
CA GLU A 121 -21.22 16.35 -7.26
C GLU A 121 -20.61 17.62 -7.86
N GLN A 122 -21.35 18.73 -7.83
CA GLN A 122 -20.84 20.03 -8.30
C GLN A 122 -19.63 20.47 -7.47
N ALA A 123 -19.71 20.44 -6.13
CA ALA A 123 -18.60 20.83 -5.27
C ALA A 123 -17.35 19.99 -5.55
N LEU A 124 -17.52 18.67 -5.73
CA LEU A 124 -16.43 17.76 -6.07
C LEU A 124 -15.90 17.96 -7.49
N SER A 125 -16.69 18.42 -8.45
CA SER A 125 -16.20 18.74 -9.80
C SER A 125 -15.33 20.00 -9.86
N GLU A 126 -15.50 20.90 -8.88
CA GLU A 126 -14.81 22.20 -8.82
C GLU A 126 -13.54 22.18 -7.96
N VAL A 127 -13.31 21.14 -7.15
CA VAL A 127 -12.07 21.04 -6.37
C VAL A 127 -10.87 20.71 -7.26
N ASN A 128 -9.70 21.18 -6.86
CA ASN A 128 -8.47 20.63 -7.40
C ASN A 128 -8.20 19.24 -6.80
N ALA A 129 -8.13 18.20 -7.63
CA ALA A 129 -7.99 16.82 -7.17
C ALA A 129 -6.75 16.60 -6.26
N GLN A 130 -5.61 17.18 -6.64
CA GLN A 130 -4.36 17.08 -5.89
C GLN A 130 -4.45 17.80 -4.54
N ALA A 131 -4.92 19.05 -4.53
CA ALA A 131 -5.10 19.81 -3.29
C ALA A 131 -6.10 19.13 -2.34
N PHE A 132 -7.19 18.57 -2.89
CA PHE A 132 -8.17 17.82 -2.13
C PHE A 132 -7.53 16.57 -1.50
N HIS A 133 -6.76 15.79 -2.27
CA HIS A 133 -6.05 14.62 -1.72
C HIS A 133 -5.07 15.01 -0.62
N GLU A 134 -4.25 16.04 -0.85
CA GLU A 134 -3.30 16.54 0.14
C GLU A 134 -4.01 16.98 1.44
N SER A 135 -5.19 17.60 1.34
CA SER A 135 -6.01 17.94 2.51
C SER A 135 -6.46 16.69 3.30
N VAL A 136 -6.84 15.62 2.60
CA VAL A 136 -7.23 14.33 3.19
C VAL A 136 -6.05 13.69 3.90
N MET A 137 -4.88 13.63 3.23
CA MET A 137 -3.65 13.10 3.82
C MET A 137 -3.27 13.84 5.10
N LYS A 138 -3.31 15.17 5.08
CA LYS A 138 -3.01 15.99 6.28
C LYS A 138 -3.97 15.71 7.41
N ARG A 139 -5.28 15.64 7.15
CA ARG A 139 -6.28 15.31 8.16
C ARG A 139 -6.05 13.92 8.76
N GLN A 140 -5.74 12.93 7.92
CA GLN A 140 -5.40 11.59 8.39
C GLN A 140 -4.12 11.60 9.24
N MET A 141 -3.04 12.21 8.76
CA MET A 141 -1.75 12.29 9.46
C MET A 141 -1.87 13.00 10.81
N THR A 142 -2.67 14.07 10.90
CA THR A 142 -2.83 14.87 12.12
C THR A 142 -3.85 14.32 13.10
N THR A 143 -4.57 13.27 12.72
CA THR A 143 -5.47 12.59 13.65
C THR A 143 -4.64 11.90 14.75
N PRO A 144 -4.99 12.04 16.05
CA PRO A 144 -4.16 11.48 17.13
C PRO A 144 -4.07 9.95 17.11
N ILE A 145 -5.18 9.28 16.83
CA ILE A 145 -5.30 7.82 16.84
C ILE A 145 -5.97 7.37 15.54
N GLY A 146 -5.21 6.65 14.72
CA GLY A 146 -5.74 5.87 13.60
C GLY A 146 -5.87 4.41 14.00
N ARG A 147 -7.01 3.80 13.67
CA ARG A 147 -7.22 2.36 13.75
C ARG A 147 -7.48 1.82 12.35
N LEU A 148 -6.65 0.87 11.93
CA LEU A 148 -6.74 0.23 10.63
C LEU A 148 -7.04 -1.25 10.82
N LYS A 149 -8.05 -1.73 10.10
CA LYS A 149 -8.25 -3.16 9.86
C LYS A 149 -7.83 -3.48 8.44
N THR A 150 -6.85 -4.37 8.28
CA THR A 150 -6.28 -4.71 6.98
C THR A 150 -6.41 -6.18 6.68
N ALA A 151 -6.70 -6.51 5.43
CA ALA A 151 -6.60 -7.86 4.88
C ALA A 151 -5.82 -7.79 3.56
N VAL A 152 -4.92 -8.74 3.33
CA VAL A 152 -4.11 -8.83 2.11
C VAL A 152 -4.50 -10.11 1.38
N PHE A 153 -4.60 -10.01 0.06
CA PHE A 153 -5.00 -11.06 -0.86
C PHE A 153 -3.90 -11.17 -1.91
N GLU A 154 -3.46 -12.38 -2.26
CA GLU A 154 -2.33 -12.54 -3.19
C GLU A 154 -2.70 -12.12 -4.61
N ASN A 155 -3.96 -12.34 -4.99
CA ASN A 155 -4.49 -12.07 -6.32
C ASN A 155 -6.00 -11.71 -6.30
N ALA A 156 -6.49 -11.23 -7.45
CA ALA A 156 -7.89 -10.82 -7.62
C ALA A 156 -8.88 -12.00 -7.50
N GLN A 157 -8.47 -13.22 -7.83
CA GLN A 157 -9.31 -14.42 -7.72
C GLN A 157 -9.54 -14.77 -6.25
N GLU A 158 -8.51 -14.78 -5.42
CA GLU A 158 -8.64 -14.95 -3.96
C GLU A 158 -9.54 -13.86 -3.39
N PHE A 159 -9.25 -12.60 -3.73
CA PHE A 159 -10.06 -11.48 -3.29
C PHE A 159 -11.56 -11.65 -3.62
N THR A 160 -11.87 -12.05 -4.85
CA THR A 160 -13.25 -12.26 -5.31
C THR A 160 -13.89 -13.50 -4.66
N GLY A 161 -13.14 -14.60 -4.57
CA GLY A 161 -13.57 -15.86 -4.01
C GLY A 161 -13.68 -15.84 -2.48
N ARG A 162 -13.12 -14.82 -1.82
CA ARG A 162 -13.02 -14.74 -0.36
C ARG A 162 -12.41 -16.02 0.24
N SER A 163 -11.48 -16.65 -0.48
CA SER A 163 -10.86 -17.93 -0.12
C SER A 163 -9.96 -17.83 1.12
N SER A 164 -10.10 -18.80 2.01
CA SER A 164 -9.88 -18.80 3.46
C SER A 164 -8.51 -18.44 4.08
N PHE A 165 -7.51 -17.91 3.36
CA PHE A 165 -6.18 -17.62 3.95
C PHE A 165 -5.96 -16.14 4.25
N TYR A 166 -6.88 -15.51 5.00
CA TYR A 166 -6.71 -14.11 5.37
C TYR A 166 -6.22 -13.94 6.80
N VAL A 167 -5.04 -13.34 6.89
CA VAL A 167 -4.64 -12.63 8.09
C VAL A 167 -5.36 -11.29 8.09
N ILE A 168 -6.33 -11.14 8.98
CA ILE A 168 -6.89 -9.83 9.29
C ILE A 168 -6.09 -9.26 10.44
N THR A 169 -5.51 -8.08 10.23
CA THR A 169 -4.85 -7.30 11.27
C THR A 169 -5.73 -6.13 11.64
N ASP A 170 -5.90 -5.85 12.92
CA ASP A 170 -6.67 -4.75 13.48
C ASP A 170 -5.79 -4.04 14.50
N MET A 171 -5.27 -2.88 14.13
CA MET A 171 -4.28 -2.15 14.92
C MET A 171 -4.71 -0.71 15.09
N ALA A 172 -4.56 -0.19 16.31
CA ALA A 172 -4.71 1.23 16.60
C ALA A 172 -3.47 1.72 17.33
N VAL A 173 -3.00 2.91 16.99
CA VAL A 173 -1.79 3.48 17.61
C VAL A 173 -2.06 4.88 18.11
N ASP A 174 -1.77 5.12 19.39
CA ASP A 174 -1.65 6.46 19.94
C ASP A 174 -0.17 6.82 19.99
N ARG A 175 0.29 7.56 18.98
CA ARG A 175 1.71 7.93 18.85
C ARG A 175 2.16 8.90 19.94
N LYS A 176 1.24 9.62 20.58
CA LYS A 176 1.58 10.57 21.66
C LYS A 176 1.97 9.84 22.94
N SER A 177 1.23 8.78 23.29
CA SER A 177 1.54 7.96 24.47
C SER A 177 2.46 6.77 24.16
N GLY A 178 2.62 6.41 22.88
CA GLY A 178 3.29 5.19 22.45
C GLY A 178 2.46 3.91 22.69
N ALA A 179 1.23 4.05 23.19
CA ALA A 179 0.34 2.93 23.42
C ALA A 179 -0.30 2.45 22.11
N TYR A 180 -0.64 1.17 22.07
CA TYR A 180 -1.28 0.56 20.91
C TYR A 180 -2.32 -0.48 21.34
N TYR A 181 -3.30 -0.67 20.46
CA TYR A 181 -4.16 -1.83 20.42
C TYR A 181 -3.74 -2.67 19.22
N TYR A 182 -3.71 -3.99 19.40
CA TYR A 182 -3.40 -4.91 18.34
C TYR A 182 -4.23 -6.17 18.50
N ALA A 183 -4.90 -6.54 17.41
CA ALA A 183 -5.45 -7.85 17.20
C ALA A 183 -5.07 -8.37 15.81
N LYS A 184 -4.77 -9.67 15.71
CA LYS A 184 -4.52 -10.37 14.46
C LYS A 184 -5.24 -11.69 14.51
N SER A 185 -5.99 -12.01 13.47
CA SER A 185 -6.60 -13.33 13.30
C SER A 185 -6.06 -13.98 12.03
N ALA A 186 -5.54 -15.20 12.16
CA ALA A 186 -5.21 -16.06 11.03
C ALA A 186 -6.25 -17.19 10.94
N LEU A 187 -6.69 -17.50 9.72
CA LEU A 187 -7.47 -18.70 9.41
C LEU A 187 -6.49 -19.71 8.79
N ASP A 188 -5.87 -20.54 9.62
CA ASP A 188 -4.76 -21.42 9.21
C ASP A 188 -5.19 -22.86 8.85
N GLY A 189 -6.50 -23.10 8.69
CA GLY A 189 -7.08 -24.44 8.55
C GLY A 189 -7.73 -24.69 7.18
N PRO A 190 -7.41 -25.80 6.48
CA PRO A 190 -8.10 -26.20 5.24
C PRO A 190 -9.52 -26.77 5.48
N ASN A 191 -9.92 -27.02 6.73
CA ASN A 191 -11.23 -27.55 7.10
C ASN A 191 -11.90 -26.64 8.14
N ASP A 192 -13.23 -26.48 8.06
CA ASP A 192 -14.06 -25.72 9.02
C ASP A 192 -13.93 -26.20 10.49
N ASP A 193 -13.42 -27.42 10.70
CA ASP A 193 -13.22 -28.02 12.03
C ASP A 193 -11.86 -27.69 12.68
N ASP A 194 -10.88 -27.18 11.92
CA ASP A 194 -9.57 -26.78 12.43
C ASP A 194 -9.16 -25.36 12.03
N PRO A 195 -10.02 -24.33 12.19
CA PRO A 195 -9.54 -22.97 12.12
C PRO A 195 -8.64 -22.79 13.34
N GLY A 196 -7.33 -22.79 13.11
CA GLY A 196 -6.33 -22.27 14.02
C GLY A 196 -6.55 -20.78 14.23
N ASN A 197 -7.70 -20.41 14.83
CA ASN A 197 -8.05 -19.05 15.18
C ASN A 197 -7.13 -18.66 16.31
N ASN A 198 -5.96 -18.18 15.92
CA ASN A 198 -5.04 -17.51 16.82
C ASN A 198 -5.43 -16.04 16.80
N LEU A 199 -5.72 -15.51 17.98
CA LEU A 199 -5.99 -14.11 18.20
C LEU A 199 -4.86 -13.55 19.06
N CYS A 200 -4.03 -12.71 18.48
CA CYS A 200 -3.18 -11.85 19.31
C CYS A 200 -4.07 -10.77 19.95
N MET A 201 -3.88 -10.48 21.24
CA MET A 201 -4.44 -9.30 21.90
C MET A 201 -3.36 -8.70 22.81
N GLY A 202 -2.76 -7.60 22.37
CA GLY A 202 -1.56 -7.09 23.04
C GLY A 202 -0.42 -8.10 22.95
N ALA A 203 0.15 -8.50 24.10
CA ALA A 203 1.24 -9.47 24.18
C ALA A 203 0.77 -10.94 24.37
N GLU A 204 -0.53 -11.15 24.50
CA GLU A 204 -1.12 -12.47 24.75
C GLU A 204 -1.63 -13.08 23.45
N GLU A 205 -1.38 -14.38 23.29
CA GLU A 205 -1.97 -15.17 22.21
C GLU A 205 -3.10 -16.02 22.78
N TRP A 206 -4.25 -15.93 22.14
CA TRP A 206 -5.45 -16.68 22.46
C TRP A 206 -5.71 -17.66 21.32
N ARG A 207 -6.11 -18.88 21.66
CA ARG A 207 -6.56 -19.87 20.69
C ARG A 207 -7.98 -20.30 21.01
N TRP A 208 -8.83 -20.32 19.98
CA TRP A 208 -10.16 -20.91 20.12
C TRP A 208 -10.06 -22.43 20.24
N SER A 209 -10.69 -23.01 21.25
CA SER A 209 -10.86 -24.46 21.35
C SER A 209 -12.24 -24.86 20.86
N SER A 210 -12.30 -25.58 19.74
CA SER A 210 -13.53 -26.18 19.22
C SER A 210 -14.15 -27.21 20.18
N PHE A 211 -13.33 -27.81 21.06
CA PHE A 211 -13.78 -28.75 22.10
C PHE A 211 -14.46 -28.03 23.26
N SER A 212 -13.79 -27.06 23.90
CA SER A 212 -14.37 -26.36 25.06
C SER A 212 -15.30 -25.20 24.68
N LYS A 213 -15.40 -24.87 23.39
CA LYS A 213 -16.13 -23.71 22.86
C LYS A 213 -15.76 -22.41 23.58
N ALA A 214 -14.47 -22.24 23.86
CA ALA A 214 -13.93 -21.09 24.54
C ALA A 214 -12.55 -20.71 24.00
N TRP A 215 -12.23 -19.43 24.13
CA TRP A 215 -10.86 -18.95 23.96
C TRP A 215 -10.03 -19.30 25.18
N GLY A 216 -8.85 -19.86 24.96
CA GLY A 216 -7.86 -20.12 26.00
C GLY A 216 -6.52 -19.48 25.65
N PRO A 217 -5.71 -19.09 26.63
CA PRO A 217 -4.35 -18.62 26.37
C PRO A 217 -3.52 -19.76 25.77
N THR A 218 -2.75 -19.45 24.73
CA THR A 218 -1.78 -20.39 24.16
C THR A 218 -0.56 -20.46 25.07
N ARG A 219 -0.21 -21.67 25.54
CA ARG A 219 0.96 -21.89 26.43
C ARG A 219 2.30 -21.51 25.77
N SER A 220 2.34 -21.53 24.44
CA SER A 220 3.48 -21.16 23.62
C SER A 220 3.11 -19.98 22.74
N ALA A 221 2.83 -18.82 23.35
CA ALA A 221 2.58 -17.61 22.58
C ALA A 221 3.75 -17.38 21.61
N GLY A 222 3.47 -17.44 20.31
CA GLY A 222 4.41 -17.20 19.24
C GLY A 222 5.05 -15.82 19.38
N MET A 223 6.24 -15.66 18.78
CA MET A 223 6.92 -14.36 18.75
C MET A 223 6.07 -13.26 18.09
N ASP A 224 5.11 -13.66 17.26
CA ASP A 224 4.19 -12.80 16.51
C ASP A 224 3.26 -11.96 17.39
N CYS A 225 2.80 -12.47 18.54
CA CYS A 225 1.98 -11.66 19.47
C CYS A 225 2.85 -10.81 20.41
N LYS A 226 4.10 -11.25 20.69
CA LYS A 226 5.02 -10.52 21.58
C LYS A 226 5.67 -9.31 20.92
N ARG A 227 5.67 -9.25 19.58
CA ARG A 227 6.17 -8.12 18.81
C ARG A 227 4.99 -7.41 18.16
N ILE A 228 4.92 -6.10 18.31
CA ILE A 228 4.04 -5.28 17.48
C ILE A 228 4.40 -5.61 16.03
N PRO A 229 3.46 -6.10 15.22
CA PRO A 229 3.76 -6.41 13.84
C PRO A 229 4.26 -5.15 13.15
N PHE A 230 5.11 -5.35 12.16
CA PHE A 230 5.44 -4.27 11.23
C PHE A 230 4.16 -3.79 10.50
N GLN A 231 3.21 -4.71 10.28
CA GLN A 231 1.95 -4.54 9.56
C GLN A 231 0.80 -3.95 10.40
N GLY A 232 0.09 -2.97 9.82
CA GLY A 232 -1.21 -2.48 10.32
C GLY A 232 -1.20 -1.10 11.01
N GLY A 233 -0.03 -0.52 11.28
CA GLY A 233 0.10 0.83 11.87
C GLY A 233 -0.02 2.00 10.87
N SER A 234 -0.13 1.68 9.58
CA SER A 234 -0.28 2.61 8.47
C SER A 234 -0.97 1.90 7.30
N ASP A 235 -1.49 2.69 6.35
CA ASP A 235 -2.05 2.22 5.08
C ASP A 235 -0.99 2.23 3.96
N ALA A 236 0.29 2.07 4.30
CA ALA A 236 1.45 2.29 3.42
C ALA A 236 1.64 3.73 2.91
N ILE A 237 0.63 4.60 2.89
CA ILE A 237 0.78 5.98 2.40
C ILE A 237 1.13 6.92 3.54
N VAL A 238 0.30 6.92 4.60
CA VAL A 238 0.45 7.83 5.73
C VAL A 238 0.29 7.10 7.06
N SER A 239 0.77 7.75 8.12
CA SER A 239 0.54 7.30 9.50
C SER A 239 -0.03 8.47 10.31
N THR A 240 -0.89 8.14 11.27
CA THR A 240 -1.52 9.11 12.16
C THR A 240 -0.56 9.61 13.24
N GLY A 241 -0.94 10.67 13.95
CA GLY A 241 -0.22 11.20 15.11
C GLY A 241 0.89 12.22 14.81
N LEU A 242 0.96 12.75 13.59
CA LEU A 242 1.84 13.88 13.26
C LEU A 242 1.24 15.19 13.78
N ASN A 243 2.10 16.16 14.09
CA ASN A 243 1.62 17.54 14.21
C ASN A 243 1.43 18.18 12.82
N ALA A 244 0.78 19.35 12.76
CA ALA A 244 0.46 20.03 11.49
C ALA A 244 1.71 20.37 10.67
N GLU A 245 2.78 20.86 11.30
CA GLU A 245 4.04 21.21 10.61
C GLU A 245 4.70 19.97 10.00
N GLN A 246 4.71 18.84 10.72
CA GLN A 246 5.21 17.58 10.20
C GLN A 246 4.37 17.10 9.02
N ALA A 247 3.03 17.12 9.14
CA ALA A 247 2.14 16.74 8.03
C ALA A 247 2.37 17.61 6.78
N ASP A 248 2.58 18.92 6.96
CA ASP A 248 2.87 19.85 5.86
C ASP A 248 4.21 19.53 5.18
N LYS A 249 5.26 19.22 5.95
CA LYS A 249 6.56 18.82 5.40
C LYS A 249 6.49 17.51 4.63
N VAL A 250 5.77 16.51 5.14
CA VAL A 250 5.54 15.24 4.42
C VAL A 250 4.85 15.50 3.07
N VAL A 251 3.77 16.30 3.05
CA VAL A 251 3.09 16.65 1.80
C VAL A 251 4.01 17.43 0.87
N ALA A 252 4.78 18.39 1.39
CA ALA A 252 5.73 19.16 0.58
C ALA A 252 6.80 18.25 -0.05
N TYR A 253 7.27 17.23 0.66
CA TYR A 253 8.20 16.23 0.13
C TYR A 253 7.56 15.41 -1.00
N PHE A 254 6.33 14.92 -0.83
CA PHE A 254 5.67 14.20 -1.93
C PHE A 254 5.45 15.08 -3.15
N ARG A 255 5.17 16.37 -2.93
CA ARG A 255 5.01 17.36 -4.00
C ARG A 255 6.30 17.69 -4.73
N SER A 256 7.46 17.69 -4.06
CA SER A 256 8.74 17.93 -4.73
C SER A 256 9.11 16.79 -5.70
N ASN A 257 8.55 15.61 -5.47
CA ASN A 257 8.67 14.45 -6.35
C ASN A 257 7.58 14.50 -7.44
N LYS A 258 7.77 15.36 -8.45
CA LYS A 258 6.79 15.58 -9.52
C LYS A 258 6.37 14.26 -10.19
N GLY A 259 5.06 14.04 -10.32
CA GLY A 259 4.51 12.83 -10.94
C GLY A 259 4.45 11.60 -10.02
N PHE A 260 4.97 11.68 -8.79
CA PHE A 260 4.84 10.62 -7.80
C PHE A 260 3.37 10.43 -7.39
N VAL A 261 2.70 11.50 -6.95
CA VAL A 261 1.29 11.47 -6.53
C VAL A 261 0.40 11.99 -7.66
N ASN A 262 -0.56 11.17 -8.09
CA ASN A 262 -1.50 11.51 -9.15
C ASN A 262 -2.92 11.25 -8.66
N ALA A 263 -3.56 12.29 -8.12
CA ALA A 263 -4.95 12.22 -7.67
C ALA A 263 -5.93 12.44 -8.83
N ALA A 264 -6.84 11.50 -9.04
CA ALA A 264 -7.99 11.69 -9.92
C ALA A 264 -9.06 12.56 -9.25
N GLN A 265 -9.95 13.14 -10.08
CA GLN A 265 -11.07 13.92 -9.59
C GLN A 265 -11.94 13.07 -8.65
N PRO A 266 -12.26 13.55 -7.43
CA PRO A 266 -13.11 12.81 -6.52
C PRO A 266 -14.56 12.79 -7.03
N THR A 267 -15.28 11.70 -6.76
CA THR A 267 -16.68 11.53 -7.13
C THR A 267 -17.52 11.07 -5.94
N LEU A 268 -18.85 11.28 -6.00
CA LEU A 268 -19.75 10.67 -5.03
C LEU A 268 -20.00 9.20 -5.38
N LEU A 269 -20.12 8.37 -4.35
CA LEU A 269 -20.56 6.99 -4.46
C LEU A 269 -21.54 6.66 -3.34
N THR A 270 -22.70 6.12 -3.70
CA THR A 270 -23.65 5.56 -2.73
C THR A 270 -23.51 4.04 -2.70
N ALA A 271 -23.25 3.49 -1.51
CA ALA A 271 -23.01 2.07 -1.28
C ALA A 271 -23.52 1.68 0.12
N GLY A 272 -24.26 0.58 0.24
CA GLY A 272 -24.83 0.12 1.52
C GLY A 272 -25.67 1.19 2.26
N GLY A 273 -26.44 2.00 1.51
CA GLY A 273 -27.29 3.06 2.08
C GLY A 273 -26.54 4.29 2.61
N LYS A 274 -25.23 4.40 2.36
CA LYS A 274 -24.39 5.54 2.74
C LYS A 274 -23.73 6.15 1.51
N THR A 275 -23.49 7.46 1.56
CA THR A 275 -22.77 8.19 0.51
C THR A 275 -21.36 8.51 0.99
N TYR A 276 -20.40 8.23 0.13
CA TYR A 276 -18.97 8.44 0.33
C TYR A 276 -18.40 9.31 -0.78
N VAL A 277 -17.27 9.97 -0.50
CA VAL A 277 -16.40 10.49 -1.57
C VAL A 277 -15.46 9.37 -1.99
N ARG A 278 -15.50 8.96 -3.25
CA ARG A 278 -14.53 8.05 -3.83
C ARG A 278 -13.40 8.87 -4.46
N GLN A 279 -12.16 8.61 -4.06
CA GLN A 279 -10.99 9.23 -4.69
C GLN A 279 -9.97 8.17 -5.09
N VAL A 280 -9.57 8.20 -6.36
CA VAL A 280 -8.50 7.34 -6.89
C VAL A 280 -7.20 8.12 -6.89
N VAL A 281 -6.13 7.51 -6.41
CA VAL A 281 -4.80 8.12 -6.35
C VAL A 281 -3.76 7.09 -6.74
N ASP A 282 -2.90 7.44 -7.71
CA ASP A 282 -1.74 6.64 -8.07
C ASP A 282 -0.48 7.25 -7.45
N PHE A 283 0.21 6.46 -6.63
CA PHE A 283 1.56 6.71 -6.16
C PHE A 283 2.52 6.00 -7.12
N LYS A 284 2.87 6.64 -8.24
CA LYS A 284 3.61 6.00 -9.33
C LYS A 284 5.09 5.84 -8.97
N PRO A 285 5.74 4.71 -9.29
CA PRO A 285 7.18 4.61 -9.11
C PRO A 285 7.90 5.60 -10.04
N MET A 286 9.02 6.15 -9.57
CA MET A 286 9.81 7.12 -10.34
C MET A 286 11.29 6.76 -10.33
N VAL A 287 11.98 7.14 -11.40
CA VAL A 287 13.44 7.05 -11.48
C VAL A 287 14.04 8.26 -10.78
N LEU A 288 14.98 8.02 -9.86
CA LEU A 288 15.74 9.07 -9.20
C LEU A 288 17.14 9.20 -9.81
N SER A 289 17.96 10.10 -9.25
CA SER A 289 19.32 10.37 -9.74
C SER A 289 20.29 9.19 -9.68
N ASP A 290 19.90 8.08 -9.05
CA ASP A 290 20.67 6.84 -8.98
C ASP A 290 20.24 5.82 -10.04
N ASP A 291 19.41 6.23 -11.01
CA ASP A 291 18.85 5.43 -12.10
C ASP A 291 18.01 4.22 -11.63
N ASN A 292 17.62 4.18 -10.36
CA ASN A 292 16.75 3.15 -9.80
C ASN A 292 15.31 3.63 -9.69
N TYR A 293 14.37 2.68 -9.79
CA TYR A 293 12.97 2.93 -9.51
C TYR A 293 12.68 2.92 -8.01
N TRP A 294 12.01 3.98 -7.57
CA TRP A 294 11.54 4.17 -6.21
C TRP A 294 10.05 4.50 -6.22
N GLY A 295 9.24 3.67 -5.57
CA GLY A 295 7.81 3.90 -5.43
C GLY A 295 7.45 4.12 -3.98
N SER A 296 6.94 3.08 -3.34
CA SER A 296 6.54 3.10 -1.93
C SER A 296 7.67 3.47 -0.95
N ALA A 297 8.94 3.31 -1.33
CA ALA A 297 10.08 3.83 -0.57
C ALA A 297 9.99 5.35 -0.32
N LEU A 298 9.47 6.11 -1.29
CA LEU A 298 9.32 7.56 -1.16
C LEU A 298 8.37 7.92 -0.03
N LEU A 299 7.33 7.12 0.20
CA LEU A 299 6.36 7.31 1.29
C LEU A 299 7.06 7.23 2.65
N MET A 300 7.93 6.24 2.79
CA MET A 300 8.78 6.06 3.97
C MET A 300 9.76 7.23 4.14
N TRP A 301 10.34 7.76 3.05
CA TRP A 301 11.28 8.88 3.12
C TRP A 301 10.59 10.21 3.47
N GLY A 302 9.33 10.41 3.08
CA GLY A 302 8.55 11.56 3.55
C GLY A 302 8.47 11.64 5.09
N LEU A 303 8.38 10.50 5.78
CA LEU A 303 8.47 10.48 7.26
C LEU A 303 9.88 10.84 7.76
N ARG A 304 10.93 10.43 7.05
CA ARG A 304 12.31 10.77 7.43
C ARG A 304 12.57 12.27 7.35
N GLU A 305 11.99 12.97 6.38
CA GLU A 305 12.08 14.43 6.25
C GLU A 305 11.60 15.20 7.50
N VAL A 306 10.73 14.57 8.29
CA VAL A 306 10.22 15.16 9.53
C VAL A 306 10.88 14.61 10.78
N GLY A 307 12.05 13.98 10.62
CA GLY A 307 12.85 13.43 11.71
C GLY A 307 12.28 12.14 12.30
N ILE A 308 11.36 11.48 11.59
CA ILE A 308 10.75 10.23 12.04
C ILE A 308 11.51 9.05 11.43
N ASN A 309 12.02 8.16 12.28
CA ASN A 309 12.60 6.90 11.85
C ASN A 309 11.48 5.88 11.55
N PRO A 310 11.30 5.41 10.31
CA PRO A 310 10.26 4.45 9.95
C PRO A 310 10.36 3.10 10.69
N ALA A 311 11.55 2.72 11.13
CA ALA A 311 11.75 1.50 11.93
C ALA A 311 11.07 1.61 13.31
N ASP A 312 11.12 2.80 13.91
CA ASP A 312 10.45 3.11 15.18
C ASP A 312 8.98 3.47 14.96
N TRP A 313 8.70 4.12 13.82
CA TRP A 313 7.39 4.54 13.37
C TRP A 313 6.71 3.47 12.55
N ARG A 314 6.50 2.29 13.17
CA ARG A 314 5.81 1.08 12.64
C ARG A 314 4.91 1.39 11.43
N TRP A 315 5.53 1.44 10.27
CA TRP A 315 4.93 1.73 8.99
C TRP A 315 5.08 0.45 8.20
N SER A 316 3.99 -0.04 7.63
CA SER A 316 4.03 -1.19 6.76
C SER A 316 3.66 -0.83 5.36
N ASN A 317 4.31 -1.53 4.46
CA ASN A 317 3.93 -1.60 3.08
C ASN A 317 3.82 -3.08 2.69
N PRO A 318 2.65 -3.53 2.18
CA PRO A 318 2.52 -4.89 1.66
C PRO A 318 3.21 -5.07 0.30
N PHE A 319 3.66 -3.99 -0.35
CA PHE A 319 4.30 -3.97 -1.67
C PHE A 319 5.84 -3.87 -1.57
N ASN A 320 6.54 -4.06 -2.69
CA ASN A 320 7.99 -3.83 -2.76
C ASN A 320 8.29 -2.32 -2.71
N LEU A 321 9.48 -1.98 -2.23
CA LEU A 321 9.94 -0.58 -2.11
C LEU A 321 10.05 0.16 -3.44
N SER A 322 10.29 -0.57 -4.53
CA SER A 322 10.34 -0.04 -5.89
C SER A 322 8.95 0.12 -6.50
N GLU A 323 7.97 -0.67 -6.08
CA GLU A 323 6.60 -0.65 -6.61
C GLU A 323 5.86 0.62 -6.20
N GLY A 324 5.03 1.13 -7.10
CA GLY A 324 4.04 2.15 -6.76
C GLY A 324 2.79 1.54 -6.12
N ILE A 325 1.84 2.39 -5.78
CA ILE A 325 0.57 1.98 -5.14
C ILE A 325 -0.59 2.65 -5.86
N HIS A 326 -1.51 1.85 -6.39
CA HIS A 326 -2.82 2.31 -6.82
C HIS A 326 -3.76 2.25 -5.63
N MET A 327 -4.37 3.38 -5.29
CA MET A 327 -5.19 3.52 -4.09
C MET A 327 -6.58 4.03 -4.47
N VAL A 328 -7.62 3.36 -3.99
CA VAL A 328 -9.02 3.79 -4.11
C VAL A 328 -9.55 4.07 -2.70
N TYR A 329 -9.61 5.34 -2.31
CA TYR A 329 -10.17 5.76 -1.04
C TYR A 329 -11.70 5.91 -1.10
N TYR A 330 -12.35 5.58 0.00
CA TYR A 330 -13.73 5.94 0.32
C TYR A 330 -13.70 6.80 1.58
N LEU A 331 -14.08 8.07 1.44
CA LEU A 331 -14.07 9.05 2.52
C LEU A 331 -15.49 9.26 3.05
N ASP A 332 -15.60 9.38 4.38
CA ASP A 332 -16.83 9.82 5.03
C ASP A 332 -17.14 11.28 4.64
N THR A 333 -18.38 11.58 4.25
CA THR A 333 -18.74 12.92 3.72
C THR A 333 -18.72 14.02 4.79
N ALA A 334 -18.83 13.67 6.08
CA ALA A 334 -18.83 14.66 7.16
C ALA A 334 -17.40 15.05 7.59
N SER A 335 -16.54 14.05 7.81
CA SER A 335 -15.16 14.24 8.28
C SER A 335 -14.14 14.34 7.14
N LEU A 336 -14.51 13.88 5.95
CA LEU A 336 -13.64 13.70 4.79
C LEU A 336 -12.43 12.79 5.07
N LEU A 337 -12.44 12.03 6.16
CA LEU A 337 -11.40 11.05 6.47
C LEU A 337 -11.73 9.71 5.78
N PRO A 338 -10.71 8.93 5.37
CA PRO A 338 -10.93 7.59 4.84
C PRO A 338 -11.68 6.72 5.83
N VAL A 339 -12.65 5.94 5.36
CA VAL A 339 -13.35 4.89 6.13
C VAL A 339 -13.10 3.50 5.54
N GLY A 340 -12.72 3.44 4.27
CA GLY A 340 -12.03 2.29 3.71
C GLY A 340 -11.25 2.62 2.46
N ALA A 341 -10.43 1.66 2.02
CA ALA A 341 -9.68 1.76 0.78
C ALA A 341 -9.33 0.38 0.20
N PHE A 342 -9.05 0.38 -1.10
CA PHE A 342 -8.36 -0.72 -1.79
C PHE A 342 -6.99 -0.25 -2.25
N GLN A 343 -6.00 -1.12 -2.13
CA GLN A 343 -4.66 -0.92 -2.63
C GLN A 343 -4.28 -2.05 -3.56
N SER A 344 -3.61 -1.72 -4.65
CA SER A 344 -2.89 -2.69 -5.48
C SER A 344 -1.52 -2.12 -5.85
N GLY A 345 -0.59 -3.01 -6.16
CA GLY A 345 0.74 -2.60 -6.64
C GLY A 345 0.63 -1.94 -8.01
N ILE A 346 1.47 -0.93 -8.24
CA ILE A 346 1.79 -0.44 -9.59
C ILE A 346 3.18 -0.95 -9.92
N ASP A 347 3.27 -1.84 -10.91
CA ASP A 347 4.51 -2.46 -11.31
C ASP A 347 5.55 -1.43 -11.77
N THR A 348 6.82 -1.67 -11.45
CA THR A 348 7.92 -0.91 -12.03
C THR A 348 8.21 -1.38 -13.45
N PRO A 349 8.39 -0.47 -14.41
CA PRO A 349 8.90 -0.83 -15.72
C PRO A 349 10.29 -1.48 -15.60
N ALA A 350 10.53 -2.51 -16.41
CA ALA A 350 11.83 -3.09 -16.68
C ALA A 350 12.56 -2.26 -17.72
N GLN A 351 13.76 -2.71 -18.11
CA GLN A 351 14.63 -1.99 -19.05
C GLN A 351 14.00 -1.78 -20.45
N HIS A 352 12.99 -2.58 -20.84
CA HIS A 352 12.29 -2.44 -22.11
C HIS A 352 10.80 -2.04 -21.94
N GLY A 353 10.45 -1.42 -20.80
CA GLY A 353 9.11 -0.88 -20.56
C GLY A 353 8.06 -1.90 -20.09
N GLU A 354 8.34 -3.20 -20.15
CA GLU A 354 7.49 -4.25 -19.59
C GLU A 354 7.50 -4.26 -18.05
N PRO A 355 6.47 -4.74 -17.35
CA PRO A 355 6.52 -4.88 -15.90
C PRO A 355 7.66 -5.80 -15.44
N ALA A 356 8.57 -5.30 -14.59
CA ALA A 356 9.68 -6.08 -14.04
C ALA A 356 9.21 -7.22 -13.12
N THR A 357 8.04 -7.06 -12.49
CA THR A 357 7.37 -8.08 -11.69
C THR A 357 5.88 -7.76 -11.74
N LYS A 358 5.03 -8.73 -12.07
CA LYS A 358 3.58 -8.58 -11.97
C LYS A 358 3.13 -9.05 -10.60
N ARG A 359 2.58 -8.16 -9.79
CA ARG A 359 1.87 -8.54 -8.57
C ARG A 359 0.40 -8.22 -8.68
N GLU A 360 -0.42 -9.21 -8.35
CA GLU A 360 -1.87 -9.06 -8.28
C GLU A 360 -2.35 -8.82 -6.84
N THR A 361 -1.42 -8.50 -5.94
CA THR A 361 -1.71 -8.34 -4.51
C THR A 361 -2.68 -7.19 -4.31
N VAL A 362 -3.79 -7.49 -3.62
CA VAL A 362 -4.79 -6.50 -3.21
C VAL A 362 -4.75 -6.39 -1.70
N GLN A 363 -4.66 -5.18 -1.17
CA GLN A 363 -4.91 -4.91 0.25
C GLN A 363 -6.20 -4.14 0.41
N VAL A 364 -7.04 -4.61 1.33
CA VAL A 364 -8.22 -3.88 1.82
C VAL A 364 -7.87 -3.23 3.14
N VAL A 365 -8.30 -1.98 3.31
CA VAL A 365 -8.17 -1.24 4.56
C VAL A 365 -9.54 -0.74 4.99
N ASN A 366 -9.92 -0.94 6.26
CA ASN A 366 -10.98 -0.17 6.91
C ASN A 366 -10.35 0.74 7.95
N TYR A 367 -10.81 1.98 8.01
CA TYR A 367 -10.29 2.99 8.91
C TYR A 367 -11.32 3.34 9.96
N SER A 368 -10.84 3.69 11.15
CA SER A 368 -11.61 4.42 12.16
C SER A 368 -10.67 5.30 12.96
N TYR A 369 -11.20 6.38 13.51
CA TYR A 369 -10.43 7.40 14.24
C TYR A 369 -11.01 7.60 15.63
N PRO A 370 -10.79 6.63 16.55
CA PRO A 370 -11.41 6.69 17.86
C PRO A 370 -10.76 7.77 18.73
N ALA A 371 -11.53 8.38 19.63
CA ALA A 371 -11.01 9.36 20.58
C ALA A 371 -10.06 8.75 21.62
N ALA A 372 -10.09 7.42 21.80
CA ALA A 372 -9.22 6.67 22.69
C ALA A 372 -8.91 5.30 22.10
N LEU A 373 -7.81 4.68 22.54
CA LEU A 373 -7.48 3.32 22.12
C LEU A 373 -8.61 2.35 22.51
N PRO A 374 -9.04 1.46 21.60
CA PRO A 374 -10.04 0.46 21.92
C PRO A 374 -9.49 -0.51 22.96
N LYS A 375 -10.37 -1.01 23.82
CA LYS A 375 -10.01 -2.06 24.79
C LYS A 375 -10.00 -3.41 24.08
N PRO A 376 -8.97 -4.25 24.26
CA PRO A 376 -8.98 -5.62 23.80
C PRO A 376 -10.17 -6.38 24.39
N THR A 377 -10.98 -6.99 23.53
CA THR A 377 -12.08 -7.85 23.95
C THR A 377 -12.01 -9.14 23.17
N VAL A 378 -11.86 -10.25 23.88
CA VAL A 378 -11.96 -11.59 23.28
C VAL A 378 -13.36 -11.76 22.67
N PRO A 379 -13.49 -12.18 21.41
CA PRO A 379 -14.78 -12.52 20.82
C PRO A 379 -15.50 -13.61 21.62
N LYS A 380 -16.84 -13.57 21.67
CA LYS A 380 -17.63 -14.57 22.42
C LYS A 380 -17.69 -15.95 21.75
N GLY A 381 -17.25 -16.08 20.51
CA GLY A 381 -17.32 -17.32 19.74
C GLY A 381 -16.07 -17.52 18.88
N PRO A 382 -16.09 -18.52 17.97
CA PRO A 382 -14.98 -18.76 17.04
C PRO A 382 -14.80 -17.65 16.00
N GLY A 383 -15.72 -16.68 15.97
CA GLY A 383 -15.65 -15.54 15.06
C GLY A 383 -14.30 -14.83 15.19
N THR A 384 -13.62 -14.72 14.06
CA THR A 384 -12.37 -13.98 13.91
C THR A 384 -12.66 -12.49 13.71
N LEU A 385 -11.59 -11.69 13.54
CA LEU A 385 -11.76 -10.34 13.05
C LEU A 385 -12.44 -10.38 11.70
N THR A 386 -13.33 -9.43 11.45
CA THR A 386 -13.96 -9.25 10.14
C THR A 386 -13.52 -7.93 9.53
N ILE A 387 -13.37 -7.95 8.21
CA ILE A 387 -13.21 -6.75 7.41
C ILE A 387 -14.53 -6.48 6.69
N SER A 388 -15.03 -5.27 6.81
CA SER A 388 -16.31 -4.88 6.22
C SER A 388 -16.06 -4.20 4.89
N LEU A 389 -16.63 -4.76 3.84
CA LEU A 389 -16.73 -4.12 2.53
C LEU A 389 -18.18 -3.68 2.36
N PRO A 390 -18.49 -2.38 2.38
CA PRO A 390 -19.84 -1.94 2.06
C PRO A 390 -20.29 -2.46 0.70
N GLU A 391 -21.52 -2.94 0.67
CA GLU A 391 -22.14 -3.49 -0.52
C GLU A 391 -22.13 -2.46 -1.66
N GLY A 392 -21.62 -2.86 -2.82
CA GLY A 392 -21.47 -1.98 -3.98
C GLY A 392 -20.11 -1.29 -4.11
N TRP A 393 -19.17 -1.53 -3.20
CA TRP A 393 -17.78 -1.12 -3.43
C TRP A 393 -17.20 -1.89 -4.62
N LYS A 394 -17.00 -1.17 -5.73
CA LYS A 394 -16.34 -1.70 -6.91
C LYS A 394 -14.86 -1.87 -6.63
N VAL A 395 -14.40 -3.10 -6.72
CA VAL A 395 -12.97 -3.42 -6.67
C VAL A 395 -12.41 -3.15 -8.06
N PRO A 396 -11.33 -2.37 -8.18
CA PRO A 396 -10.75 -1.96 -9.46
C PRO A 396 -10.22 -3.13 -10.28
#